data_AF-A0A380B5L0-F1
#
_entry.id   AF-A0A380B5L0-F1
#
_cell.length_a   1.000
_cell.length_b   1.000
_cell.length_c   1.000
_cell.angle_alpha   90.00
_cell.angle_beta   90.00
_cell.angle_gamma   90.00
#
_symmetry.space_group_name_H-M   'P 1'
#
loop_
_entity.id
_entity.type
_entity.pdbx_description
1 polymer ?
#
loop_
_entity_poly.entity_id
_entity_poly.type
_entity_poly.pdbx_seq_one_letter_code
_entity_poly.pdbx_strand_id
1 'polypeptide(L)'
;MTTYSLKRLDFDLLDYIFEMKGGYVLDFSNQTYSEFFNDELGINIDDNRFCDIGTSKGKRLRSYLKQSKTEEVLRVLASLWQYRETKRKRASIDEEKPELVSEFNELLVRLGGKAPVNKSKSSFVPHDEAINESTAKELLEALMQLAAMDPHPRGYAFESFLRNLFDVSGMSGRASFRLLGEQIDGSFELDGETYLLEAKWTNLPVNAADLRSFNAKVQDKAAWSRGLFVSNSGFTEEGLHAFGRGNSLVCM
;
A
#
# COMPACT_ATOMS: atom_id res chain seq x y z
N MET A 1 6.30 -5.83 -28.35
CA MET A 1 6.45 -5.28 -26.99
C MET A 1 7.61 -4.30 -27.04
N THR A 2 7.34 -3.01 -26.83
CA THR A 2 8.35 -1.96 -26.89
C THR A 2 9.29 -2.11 -25.69
N THR A 3 10.54 -2.48 -25.91
CA THR A 3 11.58 -2.48 -24.88
C THR A 3 11.96 -1.04 -24.57
N TYR A 4 11.38 -0.47 -23.53
CA TYR A 4 11.73 0.87 -23.06
C TYR A 4 13.04 0.82 -22.26
N SER A 5 13.98 1.71 -22.59
CA SER A 5 15.28 1.85 -21.93
C SER A 5 15.39 3.23 -21.29
N LEU A 6 15.87 3.27 -20.05
CA LEU A 6 16.25 4.51 -19.38
C LEU A 6 17.39 5.21 -20.12
N LYS A 7 17.24 6.50 -20.36
CA LYS A 7 18.21 7.39 -21.01
C LYS A 7 19.10 8.05 -19.94
N ARG A 8 20.16 8.71 -20.40
CA ARG A 8 21.10 9.43 -19.52
C ARG A 8 20.40 10.47 -18.65
N LEU A 9 19.52 11.29 -19.24
CA LEU A 9 18.77 12.31 -18.50
C LEU A 9 17.84 11.70 -17.45
N ASP A 10 17.24 10.54 -17.72
CA ASP A 10 16.41 9.86 -16.72
C ASP A 10 17.25 9.47 -15.51
N PHE A 11 18.48 8.99 -15.72
CA PHE A 11 19.38 8.68 -14.63
C PHE A 11 19.87 9.92 -13.86
N ASP A 12 20.01 11.06 -14.53
CA ASP A 12 20.36 12.33 -13.86
C ASP A 12 19.20 12.80 -12.97
N LEU A 13 17.96 12.63 -13.43
CA LEU A 13 16.75 12.85 -12.64
C LEU A 13 16.68 11.89 -11.44
N LEU A 14 16.88 10.59 -11.65
CA LEU A 14 16.87 9.59 -10.56
C LEU A 14 17.95 9.86 -9.51
N ASP A 15 19.14 10.30 -9.93
CA ASP A 15 20.20 10.69 -9.01
C ASP A 15 19.79 11.85 -8.11
N TYR A 16 19.03 12.80 -8.65
CA TYR A 16 18.49 13.90 -7.86
C TYR A 16 17.39 13.42 -6.93
N ILE A 17 16.36 12.76 -7.47
CA ILE A 17 15.16 12.34 -6.73
C ILE A 17 15.50 11.39 -5.58
N PHE A 18 16.44 10.47 -5.78
CA PHE A 18 16.87 9.51 -4.77
C PHE A 18 18.21 9.85 -4.11
N GLU A 19 18.65 11.11 -4.19
CA GLU A 19 19.82 11.64 -3.48
C GLU A 19 21.08 10.78 -3.67
N MET A 20 21.33 10.31 -4.89
CA MET A 20 22.34 9.28 -5.17
C MET A 20 23.78 9.82 -5.29
N LYS A 21 23.97 11.10 -4.96
CA LYS A 21 25.27 11.78 -5.03
C LYS A 21 26.28 11.07 -4.13
N GLY A 22 27.48 10.81 -4.64
CA GLY A 22 28.52 10.11 -3.88
C GLY A 22 28.29 8.61 -3.71
N GLY A 23 27.30 8.03 -4.40
CA GLY A 23 27.01 6.59 -4.37
C GLY A 23 26.03 6.16 -3.30
N TYR A 24 25.38 7.11 -2.62
CA TYR A 24 24.26 6.87 -1.72
C TYR A 24 22.97 6.56 -2.51
N VAL A 25 21.92 6.22 -1.78
CA VAL A 25 20.52 6.17 -2.24
C VAL A 25 19.69 6.55 -1.02
N LEU A 26 19.04 7.70 -1.06
CA LEU A 26 18.29 8.29 0.06
C LEU A 26 19.12 8.22 1.37
N ASP A 27 18.46 8.07 2.52
CA ASP A 27 19.11 7.94 3.84
C ASP A 27 19.48 6.49 4.20
N PHE A 28 19.55 5.56 3.23
CA PHE A 28 19.85 4.17 3.52
C PHE A 28 21.32 3.95 3.93
N SER A 29 21.50 3.17 5.00
CA SER A 29 22.76 2.48 5.30
C SER A 29 22.95 1.30 4.34
N ASN A 30 24.12 0.65 4.33
CA ASN A 30 24.28 -0.56 3.51
C ASN A 30 23.33 -1.67 3.98
N GLN A 31 23.21 -1.88 5.29
CA GLN A 31 22.31 -2.89 5.85
C GLN A 31 20.85 -2.60 5.49
N THR A 32 20.37 -1.39 5.80
CA THR A 32 18.96 -1.03 5.56
C THR A 32 18.62 -0.94 4.08
N TYR A 33 19.59 -0.70 3.20
CA TYR A 33 19.42 -0.79 1.76
C TYR A 33 19.21 -2.24 1.30
N SER A 34 20.04 -3.15 1.77
CA SER A 34 19.93 -4.58 1.47
C SER A 34 18.61 -5.15 1.98
N GLU A 35 18.24 -4.81 3.22
CA GLU A 35 16.96 -5.18 3.84
C GLU A 35 15.79 -4.62 3.03
N PHE A 36 15.80 -3.33 2.66
CA PHE A 36 14.75 -2.73 1.82
C PHE A 36 14.56 -3.49 0.50
N PHE A 37 15.64 -3.76 -0.25
CA PHE A 37 15.51 -4.47 -1.52
C PHE A 37 15.11 -5.94 -1.36
N ASN A 38 15.61 -6.62 -0.33
CA ASN A 38 15.28 -8.01 -0.10
C ASN A 38 13.85 -8.17 0.41
N ASP A 39 13.49 -7.42 1.45
CA ASP A 39 12.24 -7.59 2.20
C ASP A 39 11.06 -6.92 1.48
N GLU A 40 11.25 -5.73 0.90
CA GLU A 40 10.15 -5.02 0.22
C GLU A 40 10.00 -5.43 -1.26
N LEU A 41 11.12 -5.76 -1.92
CA LEU A 41 11.14 -5.97 -3.36
C LEU A 41 11.43 -7.43 -3.76
N GLY A 42 11.90 -8.27 -2.84
CA GLY A 42 12.32 -9.65 -3.16
C GLY A 42 13.58 -9.70 -4.02
N ILE A 43 14.40 -8.65 -3.98
CA ILE A 43 15.58 -8.46 -4.82
C ILE A 43 16.82 -8.55 -3.94
N ASN A 44 17.70 -9.51 -4.22
CA ASN A 44 19.07 -9.46 -3.70
C ASN A 44 19.88 -8.41 -4.49
N ILE A 45 19.82 -7.15 -4.06
CA ILE A 45 20.52 -6.03 -4.70
C ILE A 45 22.04 -6.10 -4.55
N ASP A 46 22.52 -6.95 -3.62
CA ASP A 46 23.94 -7.12 -3.34
C ASP A 46 24.64 -8.15 -4.23
N ASP A 47 23.87 -8.82 -5.09
CA ASP A 47 24.39 -9.75 -6.07
C ASP A 47 25.48 -9.10 -6.95
N ASN A 48 26.58 -9.82 -7.16
CA ASN A 48 27.72 -9.37 -7.95
C ASN A 48 27.33 -8.99 -9.39
N ARG A 49 26.24 -9.53 -9.93
CA ARG A 49 25.70 -9.14 -11.25
C ARG A 49 25.34 -7.65 -11.35
N PHE A 50 25.11 -7.00 -10.21
CA PHE A 50 24.79 -5.57 -10.12
C PHE A 50 26.01 -4.68 -9.85
N CYS A 51 27.23 -5.21 -9.96
CA CYS A 51 28.47 -4.48 -9.69
C CYS A 51 29.25 -4.07 -10.96
N ASP A 52 28.65 -4.21 -12.15
CA ASP A 52 29.29 -3.97 -13.45
C ASP A 52 29.89 -2.55 -13.60
N ILE A 53 29.25 -1.54 -13.00
CA ILE A 53 29.70 -0.14 -12.98
C ILE A 53 30.25 0.31 -11.61
N GLY A 54 30.31 -0.62 -10.65
CA GLY A 54 30.92 -0.50 -9.32
C GLY A 54 29.98 -0.88 -8.17
N THR A 55 30.49 -0.76 -6.93
CA THR A 55 29.91 -1.43 -5.75
C THR A 55 29.12 -0.54 -4.80
N SER A 56 29.01 0.77 -5.07
CA SER A 56 28.19 1.65 -4.23
C SER A 56 26.70 1.37 -4.43
N LYS A 57 25.86 1.71 -3.43
CA LYS A 57 24.40 1.55 -3.52
C LYS A 57 23.83 2.18 -4.78
N GLY A 58 24.20 3.42 -5.06
CA GLY A 58 23.71 4.11 -6.26
C GLY A 58 24.15 3.45 -7.56
N LYS A 59 25.35 2.87 -7.60
CA LYS A 59 25.85 2.11 -8.76
C LYS A 59 25.13 0.77 -8.92
N ARG A 60 24.88 0.06 -7.81
CA ARG A 60 24.06 -1.17 -7.80
C ARG A 60 22.64 -0.91 -8.27
N LEU A 61 21.99 0.15 -7.78
CA LEU A 61 20.68 0.58 -8.27
C LEU A 61 20.70 0.86 -9.78
N ARG A 62 21.67 1.66 -10.25
CA ARG A 62 21.79 1.97 -11.68
C ARG A 62 22.01 0.71 -12.53
N SER A 63 22.85 -0.21 -12.07
CA SER A 63 23.05 -1.51 -12.72
C SER A 63 21.76 -2.31 -12.77
N TYR A 64 21.05 -2.42 -11.65
CA TYR A 64 19.77 -3.11 -11.56
C TYR A 64 18.76 -2.57 -12.58
N LEU A 65 18.58 -1.25 -12.62
CA LEU A 65 17.59 -0.61 -13.49
C LEU A 65 17.90 -0.77 -14.99
N LYS A 66 19.17 -0.94 -15.36
CA LYS A 66 19.58 -1.19 -16.75
C LYS A 66 19.35 -2.64 -17.21
N GLN A 67 19.47 -3.59 -16.28
CA GLN A 67 19.42 -5.02 -16.60
C GLN A 67 18.02 -5.62 -16.40
N SER A 68 17.11 -4.89 -15.75
CA SER A 68 15.80 -5.39 -15.36
C SER A 68 14.71 -5.12 -16.40
N LYS A 69 13.64 -5.93 -16.34
CA LYS A 69 12.44 -5.70 -17.13
C LYS A 69 11.73 -4.42 -16.66
N THR A 70 10.97 -3.79 -17.55
CA THR A 70 10.29 -2.53 -17.28
C THR A 70 9.36 -2.60 -16.05
N GLU A 71 8.65 -3.72 -15.85
CA GLU A 71 7.78 -3.95 -14.68
C GLU A 71 8.56 -3.90 -13.34
N GLU A 72 9.72 -4.55 -13.31
CA GLU A 72 10.62 -4.54 -12.15
C GLU A 72 11.23 -3.15 -11.89
N VAL A 73 11.59 -2.45 -12.97
CA VAL A 73 12.06 -1.05 -12.89
C VAL A 73 10.98 -0.17 -12.28
N LEU A 74 9.75 -0.24 -12.78
CA LEU A 74 8.61 0.53 -12.25
C LEU A 74 8.37 0.23 -10.77
N ARG A 75 8.42 -1.04 -10.38
CA ARG A 75 8.23 -1.47 -9.00
C ARG A 75 9.28 -0.85 -8.07
N VAL A 76 10.56 -0.95 -8.42
CA VAL A 76 11.66 -0.38 -7.62
C VAL A 76 11.55 1.14 -7.51
N LEU A 77 11.31 1.83 -8.63
CA LEU A 77 11.17 3.29 -8.64
C LEU A 77 9.99 3.77 -7.79
N ALA A 78 8.85 3.06 -7.85
CA ALA A 78 7.68 3.38 -7.04
C ALA A 78 7.91 3.17 -5.54
N SER A 79 8.56 2.07 -5.14
CA SER A 79 8.87 1.80 -3.73
C SER A 79 9.86 2.82 -3.15
N LEU A 80 10.93 3.16 -3.88
CA LEU A 80 11.88 4.19 -3.46
C LEU A 80 11.21 5.57 -3.33
N TRP A 81 10.29 5.88 -4.25
CA TRP A 81 9.50 7.11 -4.21
C TRP A 81 8.61 7.17 -2.96
N GLN A 82 7.90 6.10 -2.64
CA GLN A 82 7.03 6.02 -1.46
C GLN A 82 7.83 6.15 -0.16
N TYR A 83 8.99 5.51 -0.08
CA TYR A 83 9.90 5.63 1.06
C TYR A 83 10.34 7.09 1.27
N ARG A 84 10.79 7.76 0.20
CA ARG A 84 11.15 9.18 0.21
C ARG A 84 10.01 10.06 0.72
N GLU A 85 8.82 9.93 0.13
CA GLU A 85 7.66 10.75 0.50
C GLU A 85 7.21 10.51 1.95
N THR A 86 7.27 9.27 2.43
CA THR A 86 6.93 8.93 3.82
C THR A 86 7.88 9.60 4.80
N LYS A 87 9.19 9.56 4.54
CA LYS A 87 10.21 10.24 5.35
C LYS A 87 10.02 11.75 5.33
N ARG A 88 9.87 12.33 4.14
CA ARG A 88 9.65 13.77 3.94
C ARG A 88 8.44 14.27 4.72
N LYS A 89 7.29 13.60 4.60
CA LYS A 89 6.04 13.95 5.31
C LYS A 89 6.18 13.81 6.83
N ARG A 90 6.80 12.74 7.33
CA ARG A 90 7.04 12.54 8.77
C ARG A 90 7.96 13.59 9.38
N ALA A 91 8.91 14.09 8.60
CA ALA A 91 9.81 15.16 9.01
C ALA A 91 9.22 16.56 8.79
N SER A 92 8.00 16.67 8.26
CA SER A 92 7.36 17.94 7.88
C SER A 92 8.23 18.80 6.95
N ILE A 93 8.92 18.15 6.01
CA ILE A 93 9.76 18.81 5.01
C ILE A 93 8.94 19.03 3.73
N ASP A 94 8.92 20.24 3.20
CA ASP A 94 8.24 20.55 1.95
C ASP A 94 9.06 20.11 0.72
N GLU A 95 8.39 19.94 -0.43
CA GLU A 95 9.07 19.57 -1.68
C GLU A 95 9.76 20.80 -2.26
N GLU A 96 11.08 20.78 -2.30
CA GLU A 96 11.88 21.90 -2.79
C GLU A 96 11.80 22.07 -4.31
N LYS A 97 11.59 20.99 -5.07
CA LYS A 97 11.59 21.00 -6.54
C LYS A 97 10.42 20.21 -7.14
N PRO A 98 9.19 20.77 -7.06
CA PRO A 98 8.00 20.10 -7.58
C PRO A 98 8.06 19.83 -9.10
N GLU A 99 8.85 20.58 -9.85
CA GLU A 99 9.08 20.36 -11.29
C GLU A 99 9.79 19.04 -11.58
N LEU A 100 10.79 18.66 -10.78
CA LEU A 100 11.52 17.38 -10.95
C LEU A 100 10.66 16.19 -10.54
N VAL A 101 9.79 16.40 -9.56
CA VAL A 101 8.76 15.43 -9.18
C VAL A 101 7.77 15.20 -10.33
N SER A 102 7.36 16.26 -11.04
CA SER A 102 6.52 16.12 -12.24
C SER A 102 7.24 15.33 -13.33
N GLU A 103 8.52 15.65 -13.58
CA GLU A 103 9.35 14.92 -14.56
C GLU A 103 9.49 13.43 -14.19
N PHE A 104 9.60 13.11 -12.90
CA PHE A 104 9.66 11.73 -12.41
C PHE A 104 8.33 10.99 -12.62
N ASN A 105 7.20 11.66 -12.41
CA ASN A 105 5.89 11.09 -12.68
C ASN A 105 5.70 10.80 -14.18
N GLU A 106 6.14 11.72 -15.04
CA GLU A 106 6.13 11.54 -16.49
C GLU A 106 7.04 10.37 -16.92
N LEU A 107 8.20 10.22 -16.29
CA LEU A 107 9.09 9.09 -16.49
C LEU A 107 8.36 7.76 -16.21
N LEU A 108 7.63 7.66 -15.09
CA LEU A 108 6.91 6.43 -14.74
C LEU A 108 5.75 6.13 -15.68
N VAL A 109 4.99 7.15 -16.10
CA VAL A 109 3.96 6.99 -17.14
C VAL A 109 4.58 6.50 -18.45
N ARG A 110 5.70 7.10 -18.86
CA ARG A 110 6.40 6.73 -20.09
C ARG A 110 6.95 5.30 -20.05
N LEU A 111 7.33 4.81 -18.88
CA LEU A 111 7.74 3.41 -18.67
C LEU A 111 6.55 2.44 -18.64
N GLY A 112 5.31 2.90 -18.78
CA GLY A 112 4.11 2.05 -18.75
C GLY A 112 3.56 1.81 -17.34
N GLY A 113 4.07 2.53 -16.34
CA GLY A 113 3.48 2.59 -15.02
C GLY A 113 2.32 3.58 -14.98
N LYS A 114 1.54 3.55 -13.90
CA LYS A 114 0.72 4.71 -13.53
C LYS A 114 1.65 5.70 -12.84
N ALA A 115 1.48 7.01 -13.06
CA ALA A 115 2.18 8.01 -12.26
C ALA A 115 1.96 7.65 -10.79
N PRO A 116 3.02 7.55 -9.96
CA PRO A 116 2.84 7.43 -8.53
C PRO A 116 2.11 8.70 -8.16
N VAL A 117 0.95 8.54 -7.54
CA VAL A 117 0.00 9.63 -7.39
C VAL A 117 0.60 10.62 -6.40
N ASN A 118 1.41 11.55 -6.91
CA ASN A 118 1.73 12.77 -6.21
C ASN A 118 0.57 13.70 -6.44
N LYS A 119 -0.47 13.45 -5.65
CA LYS A 119 -1.60 14.33 -5.40
C LYS A 119 -1.08 15.63 -4.75
N SER A 120 -0.30 16.43 -5.46
CA SER A 120 -0.25 17.86 -5.19
C SER A 120 -1.65 18.38 -5.54
N LYS A 121 -2.45 18.53 -4.48
CA LYS A 121 -3.91 18.69 -4.49
C LYS A 121 -4.73 17.41 -4.76
N SER A 122 -4.48 16.35 -4.00
CA SER A 122 -5.54 16.04 -3.06
C SER A 122 -5.17 16.87 -1.86
N SER A 123 -5.76 18.06 -1.77
CA SER A 123 -6.26 18.44 -0.47
C SER A 123 -6.83 17.15 0.14
N PHE A 124 -6.48 16.87 1.39
CA PHE A 124 -7.57 16.45 2.24
C PHE A 124 -8.57 17.60 2.13
N VAL A 125 -9.38 17.60 1.06
CA VAL A 125 -10.77 17.91 1.26
C VAL A 125 -11.10 16.74 2.19
N PRO A 126 -11.51 16.97 3.44
CA PRO A 126 -12.49 16.05 3.97
C PRO A 126 -13.42 15.74 2.80
N HIS A 127 -13.74 14.48 2.51
CA HIS A 127 -14.89 14.27 1.62
C HIS A 127 -16.10 14.80 2.43
N ASP A 128 -16.24 16.13 2.41
CA ASP A 128 -17.35 16.96 2.87
C ASP A 128 -18.37 17.05 1.72
N GLU A 129 -18.19 16.29 0.64
CA GLU A 129 -19.36 15.56 0.15
C GLU A 129 -19.63 14.48 1.19
N ALA A 130 -20.25 14.90 2.30
CA ALA A 130 -20.96 14.00 3.17
C ALA A 130 -21.74 13.05 2.27
N ILE A 131 -21.60 11.74 2.50
CA ILE A 131 -22.48 10.75 1.87
C ILE A 131 -23.87 11.35 1.93
N ASN A 132 -24.47 11.62 0.75
CA ASN A 132 -25.70 12.38 0.71
C ASN A 132 -26.75 11.69 1.58
N GLU A 133 -27.67 12.46 2.15
CA GLU A 133 -28.60 11.95 3.16
C GLU A 133 -29.40 10.73 2.68
N SER A 134 -29.75 10.68 1.40
CA SER A 134 -30.38 9.51 0.78
C SER A 134 -29.50 8.27 0.81
N THR A 135 -28.24 8.35 0.38
CA THR A 135 -27.31 7.23 0.38
C THR A 135 -26.97 6.79 1.80
N ALA A 136 -26.84 7.73 2.74
CA ALA A 136 -26.63 7.39 4.16
C ALA A 136 -27.83 6.61 4.72
N LYS A 137 -29.06 7.01 4.37
CA LYS A 137 -30.28 6.32 4.75
C LYS A 137 -30.37 4.92 4.12
N GLU A 138 -30.04 4.78 2.84
CA GLU A 138 -30.00 3.48 2.15
C GLU A 138 -28.99 2.52 2.80
N LEU A 139 -27.80 3.01 3.14
CA LEU A 139 -26.79 2.22 3.86
C LEU A 139 -27.27 1.80 5.24
N LEU A 140 -27.92 2.71 5.99
CA LEU A 140 -28.47 2.40 7.30
C LEU A 140 -29.58 1.33 7.22
N GLU A 141 -30.51 1.48 6.27
CA GLU A 141 -31.58 0.50 6.04
C GLU A 141 -31.01 -0.87 5.65
N ALA A 142 -30.01 -0.90 4.77
CA ALA A 142 -29.31 -2.14 4.40
C ALA A 142 -28.65 -2.80 5.62
N LEU A 143 -27.96 -2.01 6.47
CA LEU A 143 -27.34 -2.51 7.69
C LEU A 143 -28.36 -3.10 8.67
N MET A 144 -29.53 -2.45 8.83
CA MET A 144 -30.61 -2.97 9.67
C MET A 144 -31.19 -4.29 9.14
N GLN A 145 -31.31 -4.44 7.82
CA GLN A 145 -31.75 -5.70 7.21
C GLN A 145 -30.75 -6.83 7.48
N LEU A 146 -29.45 -6.56 7.41
CA LEU A 146 -28.41 -7.55 7.76
C LEU A 146 -28.56 -8.04 9.20
N ALA A 147 -28.84 -7.15 10.15
CA ALA A 147 -28.99 -7.51 11.55
C ALA A 147 -30.12 -8.53 11.79
N ALA A 148 -31.16 -8.53 10.95
CA ALA A 148 -32.29 -9.44 11.01
C ALA A 148 -32.04 -10.80 10.32
N MET A 149 -30.91 -10.97 9.62
CA MET A 149 -30.58 -12.21 8.91
C MET A 149 -30.05 -13.30 9.86
N ASP A 150 -30.23 -14.55 9.43
CA ASP A 150 -29.61 -15.71 10.07
C ASP A 150 -28.07 -15.62 10.05
N PRO A 151 -27.37 -16.17 11.07
CA PRO A 151 -25.93 -15.96 11.24
C PRO A 151 -25.06 -16.30 10.03
N HIS A 152 -25.35 -17.41 9.33
CA HIS A 152 -24.54 -17.89 8.22
C HIS A 152 -24.65 -17.02 6.95
N PRO A 153 -25.85 -16.74 6.39
CA PRO A 153 -25.96 -15.85 5.22
C PRO A 153 -25.58 -14.40 5.55
N ARG A 154 -25.70 -13.98 6.82
CA ARG A 154 -25.36 -12.63 7.27
C ARG A 154 -23.88 -12.29 7.09
N GLY A 155 -22.96 -13.23 7.27
CA GLY A 155 -21.52 -13.01 7.07
C GLY A 155 -21.21 -12.52 5.65
N TYR A 156 -21.62 -13.28 4.64
CA TYR A 156 -21.43 -12.92 3.23
C TYR A 156 -22.16 -11.65 2.81
N ALA A 157 -23.35 -11.43 3.39
CA ALA A 157 -24.11 -10.21 3.14
C ALA A 157 -23.42 -8.98 3.76
N PHE A 158 -22.74 -9.14 4.90
CA PHE A 158 -21.93 -8.11 5.52
C PHE A 158 -20.67 -7.76 4.71
N GLU A 159 -19.96 -8.75 4.15
CA GLU A 159 -18.85 -8.51 3.22
C GLU A 159 -19.31 -7.65 2.03
N SER A 160 -20.46 -8.00 1.46
CA SER A 160 -21.06 -7.28 0.31
C SER A 160 -21.47 -5.85 0.68
N PHE A 161 -22.03 -5.66 1.88
CA PHE A 161 -22.37 -4.34 2.40
C PHE A 161 -21.14 -3.47 2.58
N LEU A 162 -20.06 -3.99 3.19
CA LEU A 162 -18.83 -3.23 3.38
C LEU A 162 -18.19 -2.84 2.05
N ARG A 163 -18.19 -3.73 1.06
CA ARG A 163 -17.75 -3.39 -0.31
C ARG A 163 -18.51 -2.17 -0.84
N ASN A 164 -19.84 -2.19 -0.73
CA ASN A 164 -20.68 -1.09 -1.18
C ASN A 164 -20.38 0.20 -0.40
N LEU A 165 -20.25 0.11 0.93
CA LEU A 165 -19.90 1.23 1.80
C LEU A 165 -18.58 1.89 1.36
N PHE A 166 -17.54 1.11 1.08
CA PHE A 166 -16.26 1.65 0.60
C PHE A 166 -16.38 2.27 -0.79
N ASP A 167 -17.13 1.63 -1.70
CA ASP A 167 -17.31 2.12 -3.06
C ASP A 167 -18.04 3.47 -3.11
N VAL A 168 -19.18 3.59 -2.40
CA VAL A 168 -19.93 4.87 -2.31
C VAL A 168 -19.17 5.95 -1.54
N SER A 169 -18.18 5.56 -0.73
CA SER A 169 -17.27 6.49 -0.05
C SER A 169 -16.04 6.85 -0.90
N GLY A 170 -16.00 6.44 -2.18
CA GLY A 170 -14.91 6.77 -3.10
C GLY A 170 -13.62 5.95 -2.88
N MET A 171 -13.69 4.87 -2.10
CA MET A 171 -12.55 4.01 -1.76
C MET A 171 -12.40 2.78 -2.67
N SER A 172 -13.10 2.72 -3.82
CA SER A 172 -12.96 1.63 -4.81
C SER A 172 -13.01 0.22 -4.19
N GLY A 173 -14.11 -0.09 -3.48
CA GLY A 173 -14.27 -1.36 -2.77
C GLY A 173 -14.27 -2.57 -3.72
N ARG A 174 -13.51 -3.61 -3.38
CA ARG A 174 -13.38 -4.86 -4.15
C ARG A 174 -13.91 -6.05 -3.35
N ALA A 175 -14.54 -6.98 -4.05
CA ALA A 175 -15.13 -8.20 -3.48
C ALA A 175 -14.06 -9.17 -2.94
N SER A 176 -14.51 -10.15 -2.16
CA SER A 176 -13.67 -11.24 -1.67
C SER A 176 -12.95 -11.97 -2.80
N PHE A 177 -11.75 -12.45 -2.49
CA PHE A 177 -10.92 -13.19 -3.43
C PHE A 177 -10.17 -14.31 -2.72
N ARG A 178 -9.86 -15.36 -3.48
CA ARG A 178 -9.09 -16.50 -3.00
C ARG A 178 -7.70 -16.49 -3.62
N LEU A 179 -6.69 -16.57 -2.77
CA LEU A 179 -5.33 -16.93 -3.12
C LEU A 179 -5.15 -18.44 -2.89
N LEU A 180 -4.03 -19.03 -3.32
CA LEU A 180 -3.75 -20.45 -3.13
C LEU A 180 -3.80 -20.83 -1.64
N GLY A 181 -4.93 -21.40 -1.20
CA GLY A 181 -5.15 -21.84 0.19
C GLY A 181 -5.61 -20.77 1.18
N GLU A 182 -5.82 -19.52 0.75
CA GLU A 182 -6.15 -18.38 1.63
C GLU A 182 -7.33 -17.57 1.07
N GLN A 183 -8.28 -17.19 1.92
CA GLN A 183 -9.40 -16.31 1.58
C GLN A 183 -9.28 -14.96 2.28
N ILE A 184 -9.51 -13.89 1.51
CA ILE A 184 -9.62 -12.50 1.97
C ILE A 184 -11.03 -12.01 1.64
N ASP A 185 -11.68 -11.39 2.62
CA ASP A 185 -13.09 -10.98 2.53
C ASP A 185 -13.30 -9.76 1.62
N GLY A 186 -12.24 -8.97 1.40
CA GLY A 186 -12.24 -7.92 0.39
C GLY A 186 -11.00 -7.05 0.43
N SER A 187 -11.05 -5.95 -0.32
CA SER A 187 -10.02 -4.90 -0.23
C SER A 187 -10.60 -3.56 -0.69
N PHE A 188 -9.97 -2.46 -0.31
CA PHE A 188 -10.33 -1.12 -0.80
C PHE A 188 -9.07 -0.27 -0.97
N GLU A 189 -9.18 0.82 -1.71
CA GLU A 189 -8.12 1.80 -1.91
C GLU A 189 -8.37 3.04 -1.05
N LEU A 190 -7.37 3.43 -0.26
CA LEU A 190 -7.37 4.69 0.47
C LEU A 190 -6.01 5.35 0.29
N ASP A 191 -6.03 6.59 -0.18
CA ASP A 191 -4.81 7.37 -0.49
C ASP A 191 -3.83 6.67 -1.43
N GLY A 192 -4.35 5.86 -2.36
CA GLY A 192 -3.54 5.11 -3.32
C GLY A 192 -2.91 3.83 -2.77
N GLU A 193 -3.20 3.49 -1.51
CA GLU A 193 -2.77 2.25 -0.88
C GLU A 193 -3.92 1.24 -0.87
N THR A 194 -3.61 -0.05 -1.08
CA THR A 194 -4.59 -1.12 -0.93
C THR A 194 -4.65 -1.59 0.52
N TYR A 195 -5.84 -1.56 1.10
CA TYR A 195 -6.15 -2.14 2.41
C TYR A 195 -6.87 -3.47 2.21
N LEU A 196 -6.39 -4.52 2.86
CA LEU A 196 -7.12 -5.78 2.94
C LEU A 196 -8.23 -5.66 3.98
N LEU A 197 -9.36 -6.31 3.72
CA LEU A 197 -10.52 -6.31 4.60
C LEU A 197 -10.73 -7.72 5.15
N GLU A 198 -10.94 -7.81 6.46
CA GLU A 198 -11.56 -8.95 7.14
C GLU A 198 -12.84 -8.44 7.81
N ALA A 199 -13.96 -9.14 7.59
CA ALA A 199 -15.27 -8.74 8.04
C ALA A 199 -15.88 -9.81 8.95
N LYS A 200 -16.20 -9.47 10.19
CA LYS A 200 -16.72 -10.43 11.16
C LYS A 200 -18.05 -9.98 11.78
N TRP A 201 -19.10 -10.73 11.48
CA TRP A 201 -20.40 -10.57 12.12
C TRP A 201 -20.76 -11.81 12.95
N THR A 202 -20.30 -11.83 14.19
CA THR A 202 -20.61 -12.89 15.17
C THR A 202 -21.31 -12.29 16.38
N ASN A 203 -21.79 -13.13 17.32
CA ASN A 203 -22.41 -12.63 18.56
C ASN A 203 -21.38 -12.31 19.66
N LEU A 204 -20.18 -12.86 19.54
CA LEU A 204 -19.09 -12.66 20.49
C LEU A 204 -18.07 -11.68 19.92
N PRO A 205 -17.42 -10.87 20.77
CA PRO A 205 -16.32 -10.02 20.34
C PRO A 205 -15.13 -10.84 19.83
N VAL A 206 -14.35 -10.22 18.94
CA VAL A 206 -13.17 -10.84 18.31
C VAL A 206 -12.03 -10.97 19.32
N ASN A 207 -11.30 -12.08 19.26
CA ASN A 207 -10.17 -12.39 20.15
C ASN A 207 -8.82 -12.17 19.46
N ALA A 208 -7.72 -12.29 20.22
CA ALA A 208 -6.37 -12.12 19.69
C ALA A 208 -5.98 -13.15 18.61
N ALA A 209 -6.54 -14.36 18.64
CA ALA A 209 -6.21 -15.40 17.66
C ALA A 209 -6.70 -15.03 16.27
N ASP A 210 -7.93 -14.52 16.18
CA ASP A 210 -8.50 -14.00 14.94
C ASP A 210 -7.68 -12.82 14.40
N LEU A 211 -7.33 -11.85 15.26
CA LEU A 211 -6.51 -10.70 14.88
C LEU A 211 -5.14 -11.11 14.37
N ARG A 212 -4.47 -12.06 15.04
CA ARG A 212 -3.16 -12.58 14.61
C ARG A 212 -3.25 -13.35 13.30
N SER A 213 -4.31 -14.13 13.13
CA SER A 213 -4.55 -14.86 11.88
C SER A 213 -4.66 -13.90 10.70
N PHE A 214 -5.48 -12.85 10.81
CA PHE A 214 -5.58 -11.85 9.75
C PHE A 214 -4.31 -11.03 9.59
N ASN A 215 -3.64 -10.65 10.68
CA ASN A 215 -2.38 -9.92 10.63
C ASN A 215 -1.30 -10.71 9.89
N ALA A 216 -1.22 -12.03 10.08
CA ALA A 216 -0.31 -12.89 9.33
C ALA A 216 -0.62 -12.83 7.83
N LYS A 217 -1.90 -12.93 7.42
CA LYS A 217 -2.28 -12.79 6.01
C LYS A 217 -1.84 -11.45 5.41
N VAL A 218 -1.97 -10.36 6.18
CA VAL A 218 -1.54 -9.01 5.78
C VAL A 218 -0.02 -8.92 5.69
N GLN A 219 0.72 -9.49 6.64
CA GLN A 219 2.18 -9.51 6.66
C GLN A 219 2.78 -10.41 5.57
N ASP A 220 2.06 -11.45 5.16
CA ASP A 220 2.44 -12.32 4.04
C ASP A 220 2.25 -11.64 2.68
N LYS A 221 1.62 -10.45 2.64
CA LYS A 221 1.57 -9.61 1.44
C LYS A 221 2.76 -8.65 1.45
N ALA A 222 2.71 -7.62 0.61
CA ALA A 222 3.78 -6.61 0.61
C ALA A 222 3.92 -5.97 2.00
N ALA A 223 5.13 -5.63 2.43
CA ALA A 223 5.40 -5.10 3.77
C ALA A 223 4.60 -3.82 4.12
N TRP A 224 4.14 -3.08 3.11
CA TRP A 224 3.28 -1.89 3.25
C TRP A 224 1.77 -2.19 3.27
N SER A 225 1.38 -3.47 3.16
CA SER A 225 -0.02 -3.89 3.21
C SER A 225 -0.59 -3.56 4.58
N ARG A 226 -1.75 -2.92 4.57
CA ARG A 226 -2.52 -2.65 5.77
C ARG A 226 -3.79 -3.48 5.74
N GLY A 227 -4.25 -3.87 6.92
CA GLY A 227 -5.54 -4.52 7.07
C GLY A 227 -6.50 -3.64 7.84
N LEU A 228 -7.77 -3.71 7.46
CA LEU A 228 -8.89 -3.27 8.27
C LEU A 228 -9.65 -4.51 8.72
N PHE A 229 -9.79 -4.68 10.03
CA PHE A 229 -10.65 -5.68 10.63
C PHE A 229 -11.91 -4.99 11.11
N VAL A 230 -13.06 -5.32 10.51
CA VAL A 230 -14.37 -4.78 10.92
C VAL A 230 -15.14 -5.83 11.69
N SER A 231 -15.51 -5.53 12.94
CA SER A 231 -16.28 -6.44 13.80
C SER A 231 -17.57 -5.79 14.29
N ASN A 232 -18.72 -6.37 13.95
CA ASN A 232 -20.00 -5.88 14.46
C ASN A 232 -20.13 -5.99 16.00
N SER A 233 -19.51 -7.00 16.61
CA SER A 233 -19.51 -7.20 18.07
C SER A 233 -18.27 -6.63 18.76
N GLY A 234 -17.45 -5.86 18.05
CA GLY A 234 -16.21 -5.30 18.56
C GLY A 234 -15.16 -6.36 18.89
N PHE A 235 -14.28 -6.02 19.82
CA PHE A 235 -13.09 -6.79 20.19
C PHE A 235 -13.02 -6.96 21.71
N THR A 236 -12.51 -8.11 22.15
CA THR A 236 -12.22 -8.33 23.57
C THR A 236 -11.06 -7.45 24.04
N GLU A 237 -11.15 -6.85 25.23
CA GLU A 237 -10.06 -6.03 25.81
C GLU A 237 -8.77 -6.86 25.96
N GLU A 238 -8.89 -8.08 26.48
CA GLU A 238 -7.77 -9.03 26.57
C GLU A 238 -7.18 -9.35 25.19
N GLY A 239 -8.03 -9.48 24.18
CA GLY A 239 -7.62 -9.73 22.80
C GLY A 239 -6.81 -8.58 22.20
N LEU A 240 -7.28 -7.34 22.37
CA LEU A 240 -6.58 -6.14 21.93
C LEU A 240 -5.25 -5.97 22.69
N HIS A 241 -5.24 -6.18 24.00
CA HIS A 241 -4.04 -6.10 24.81
C HIS A 241 -3.00 -7.16 24.40
N ALA A 242 -3.43 -8.40 24.19
CA ALA A 242 -2.57 -9.50 23.76
C ALA A 242 -2.11 -9.37 22.30
N PHE A 243 -2.89 -8.71 21.43
CA PHE A 243 -2.48 -8.40 20.06
C PHE A 243 -1.39 -7.32 20.02
N GLY A 244 -1.45 -6.35 20.94
CA GLY A 244 -0.42 -5.34 21.11
C GLY A 244 -0.49 -4.19 20.11
N ARG A 245 0.55 -3.34 20.10
CA ARG A 245 0.67 -2.15 19.24
C ARG A 245 1.75 -2.35 18.17
N GLY A 246 1.69 -1.56 17.11
CA GLY A 246 2.71 -1.56 16.04
C GLY A 246 2.43 -2.54 14.88
N ASN A 247 1.27 -3.19 14.89
CA ASN A 247 0.81 -4.04 13.80
C ASN A 247 0.20 -3.22 12.66
N SER A 248 0.15 -3.78 11.45
CA SER A 248 -0.41 -3.14 10.25
C SER A 248 -1.94 -3.23 10.17
N LEU A 249 -2.63 -3.46 11.30
CA LEU A 249 -4.08 -3.60 11.38
C LEU A 249 -4.76 -2.42 12.06
N VAL A 250 -5.85 -1.94 11.45
CA VAL A 250 -6.85 -1.08 12.08
C VAL A 250 -8.02 -1.96 12.50
N CYS A 251 -8.49 -1.81 13.74
CA CYS A 251 -9.66 -2.52 14.28
C CYS A 251 -10.82 -1.53 14.38
N MET A 252 -11.97 -1.88 13.78
CA MET A 252 -13.19 -1.07 13.74
C MET A 252 -14.40 -1.88 14.19
#